data_AF-A0A0Q9LWY0-F1
#
_entry.id   AF-A0A0Q9LWY0-F1
#
_cell.length_a   1.000
_cell.length_b   1.000
_cell.length_c   1.000
_cell.angle_alpha   90.00
_cell.angle_beta   90.00
_cell.angle_gamma   90.00
#
_symmetry.space_group_name_H-M   'P 1'
#
loop_
_entity.id
_entity.type
_entity.pdbx_description
1 polymer ?
#
loop_
_entity_poly.entity_id
_entity_poly.type
_entity_poly.pdbx_seq_one_letter_code
_entity_poly.pdbx_strand_id
1 'polypeptide(L)'
;MPPGWPPLVPPPESPGWQVPAVSWLLDHCPADYRSYAGWRRQPVALAWVTTRHIDAQLVAMRQAYREVRVELGDHLTSEGLSQVLADLEAEGVRLLAARRSAGLVYDALQGRRYVPRL
;
A
#
# COMPACT_ATOMS: atom_id res chain seq x y z
N MET A 1 -15.84 -2.87 11.93
CA MET A 1 -14.80 -2.83 10.88
C MET A 1 -13.46 -2.54 11.56
N PRO A 2 -12.38 -3.26 11.23
CA PRO A 2 -11.07 -3.01 11.84
C PRO A 2 -10.59 -1.57 11.60
N PRO A 3 -10.06 -0.86 12.59
CA PRO A 3 -9.44 0.45 12.38
C PRO A 3 -8.32 0.36 11.34
N GLY A 4 -8.36 1.22 10.32
CA GLY A 4 -7.40 1.19 9.21
C GLY A 4 -7.76 0.22 8.08
N TRP A 5 -8.96 -0.37 8.09
CA TRP A 5 -9.49 -1.09 6.93
C TRP A 5 -9.49 -0.18 5.69
N PRO A 6 -9.14 -0.70 4.50
CA PRO A 6 -9.06 0.14 3.31
C PRO A 6 -10.40 0.81 2.97
N PRO A 7 -10.38 2.08 2.55
CA PRO A 7 -11.59 2.77 2.15
C PRO A 7 -12.21 2.07 0.94
N LEU A 8 -13.54 2.07 0.84
CA LEU A 8 -14.33 1.50 -0.26
C LEU A 8 -14.25 -0.04 -0.40
N VAL A 9 -13.53 -0.75 0.48
CA VAL A 9 -13.62 -2.20 0.59
C VAL A 9 -14.69 -2.56 1.62
N PRO A 10 -15.71 -3.39 1.29
CA PRO A 10 -16.71 -3.85 2.24
C PRO A 10 -16.07 -4.51 3.47
N PRO A 11 -16.80 -4.59 4.61
CA PRO A 11 -16.28 -5.22 5.81
C PRO A 11 -15.77 -6.64 5.55
N PRO A 12 -14.74 -7.10 6.29
CA PRO A 12 -14.25 -8.46 6.17
C PRO A 12 -15.40 -9.46 6.41
N GLU A 13 -15.37 -10.57 5.67
CA GLU A 13 -16.36 -11.66 5.73
C GLU A 13 -17.78 -11.28 5.21
N SER A 14 -18.04 -10.02 4.85
CA SER A 14 -19.33 -9.64 4.23
C SER A 14 -19.46 -10.22 2.80
N PRO A 15 -20.65 -10.68 2.36
CA PRO A 15 -20.80 -11.28 1.03
C PRO A 15 -20.19 -10.42 -0.09
N GLY A 16 -19.30 -11.00 -0.90
CA GLY A 16 -18.67 -10.32 -2.04
C GLY A 16 -17.48 -9.40 -1.72
N TRP A 17 -17.07 -9.24 -0.45
CA TRP A 17 -16.00 -8.30 -0.04
C TRP A 17 -14.64 -8.53 -0.72
N GLN A 18 -14.33 -9.77 -1.11
CA GLN A 18 -13.03 -10.13 -1.67
C GLN A 18 -12.77 -9.52 -3.05
N VAL A 19 -13.81 -9.30 -3.86
CA VAL A 19 -13.68 -8.73 -5.21
C VAL A 19 -13.09 -7.31 -5.17
N PRO A 20 -13.69 -6.33 -4.45
CA PRO A 20 -13.10 -5.00 -4.30
C PRO A 20 -11.80 -5.02 -3.50
N ALA A 21 -11.60 -5.94 -2.56
CA ALA A 21 -10.32 -6.10 -1.86
C ALA A 21 -9.18 -6.50 -2.83
N VAL A 22 -9.44 -7.42 -3.76
CA VAL A 22 -8.47 -7.82 -4.79
C VAL A 22 -8.16 -6.66 -5.73
N SER A 23 -9.16 -5.90 -6.18
CA SER A 23 -8.93 -4.70 -7.00
C SER A 23 -8.05 -3.68 -6.26
N TRP A 24 -8.38 -3.39 -5.00
CA TRP A 24 -7.61 -2.48 -4.16
C TRP A 24 -6.16 -2.95 -3.95
N LEU A 25 -5.94 -4.25 -3.73
CA LEU A 25 -4.58 -4.81 -3.62
C LEU A 25 -3.77 -4.66 -4.91
N LEU A 26 -4.42 -4.81 -6.07
CA LEU A 26 -3.79 -4.65 -7.38
C LEU A 26 -3.43 -3.20 -7.68
N ASP A 27 -4.07 -2.21 -7.06
CA ASP A 27 -3.70 -0.79 -7.18
C ASP A 27 -2.34 -0.47 -6.54
N HIS A 28 -1.84 -1.37 -5.68
CA HIS A 28 -0.53 -1.28 -5.03
C HIS A 28 0.56 -2.15 -5.68
N CYS A 29 0.26 -2.78 -6.81
CA CYS A 29 1.15 -3.66 -7.56
C CYS A 29 1.40 -3.10 -8.98
N PRO A 30 2.41 -3.60 -9.71
CA PRO A 30 2.59 -3.28 -11.12
C PRO A 30 1.30 -3.50 -11.92
N ALA A 31 1.01 -2.60 -12.88
CA ALA A 31 -0.24 -2.64 -13.65
C ALA A 31 -0.44 -4.00 -14.34
N ASP A 32 0.64 -4.59 -14.86
CA ASP A 32 0.67 -5.88 -15.55
C ASP A 32 0.17 -7.04 -14.72
N TYR A 33 0.14 -6.93 -13.38
CA TYR A 33 -0.42 -7.98 -12.53
C TYR A 33 -1.91 -8.22 -12.81
N ARG A 34 -2.61 -7.24 -13.39
CA ARG A 34 -4.00 -7.41 -13.86
C ARG A 34 -4.12 -8.40 -15.01
N SER A 35 -3.04 -8.69 -15.75
CA SER A 35 -3.03 -9.72 -16.80
C SER A 35 -2.88 -11.14 -16.24
N TYR A 36 -2.28 -11.29 -15.06
CA TYR A 36 -2.04 -12.60 -14.45
C TYR A 36 -3.26 -13.07 -13.65
N ALA A 37 -4.08 -13.93 -14.26
CA ALA A 37 -5.27 -14.48 -13.62
C ALA A 37 -4.97 -15.26 -12.31
N GLY A 38 -3.72 -15.72 -12.11
CA GLY A 38 -3.26 -16.36 -10.88
C GLY A 38 -3.50 -15.52 -9.63
N TRP A 39 -3.23 -14.20 -9.69
CA TRP A 39 -3.39 -13.32 -8.53
C TRP A 39 -4.84 -13.20 -8.07
N ARG A 40 -5.79 -13.11 -9.02
CA ARG A 40 -7.23 -13.06 -8.70
C ARG A 40 -7.74 -14.39 -8.15
N ARG A 41 -7.20 -15.52 -8.62
CA ARG A 41 -7.54 -16.86 -8.10
C ARG A 41 -6.92 -17.16 -6.74
N GLN A 42 -5.83 -16.48 -6.39
CA GLN A 42 -5.07 -16.70 -5.16
C GLN A 42 -4.94 -15.38 -4.37
N PRO A 43 -6.05 -14.84 -3.83
CA PRO A 43 -6.06 -13.53 -3.19
C PRO A 43 -5.15 -13.45 -1.95
N VAL A 44 -4.96 -14.56 -1.24
CA VAL A 44 -4.00 -14.65 -0.12
C VAL A 44 -2.56 -14.39 -0.60
N ALA A 45 -2.17 -14.97 -1.74
CA ALA A 45 -0.86 -14.75 -2.33
C ALA A 45 -0.70 -13.31 -2.86
N LEU A 46 -1.77 -12.75 -3.44
CA LEU A 46 -1.79 -11.35 -3.86
C LEU A 46 -1.56 -10.42 -2.66
N ALA A 47 -2.30 -10.57 -1.56
CA ALA A 47 -2.11 -9.75 -0.36
C ALA A 47 -0.70 -9.88 0.24
N TRP A 48 -0.16 -11.11 0.23
CA TRP A 48 1.23 -11.39 0.66
C TRP A 48 2.28 -10.67 -0.19
N VAL A 49 2.11 -10.59 -1.52
CA VAL A 49 3.06 -9.87 -2.38
C VAL A 49 2.83 -8.36 -2.34
N THR A 50 1.58 -7.91 -2.25
CA THR A 50 1.23 -6.48 -2.12
C THR A 50 1.86 -5.86 -0.87
N THR A 51 1.81 -6.55 0.28
CA THR A 51 2.47 -6.04 1.50
C THR A 51 3.98 -5.82 1.30
N ARG A 52 4.66 -6.72 0.58
CA ARG A 52 6.09 -6.58 0.23
C ARG A 52 6.35 -5.43 -0.74
N HIS A 53 5.50 -5.25 -1.75
CA HIS A 53 5.61 -4.10 -2.65
C HIS A 53 5.49 -2.78 -1.89
N ILE A 54 4.56 -2.67 -0.94
CA ILE A 54 4.40 -1.47 -0.14
C ILE A 54 5.60 -1.28 0.80
N ASP A 55 6.09 -2.35 1.44
CA ASP A 55 7.29 -2.30 2.29
C ASP A 55 8.52 -1.84 1.50
N ALA A 56 8.70 -2.32 0.27
CA ALA A 56 9.78 -1.88 -0.63
C ALA A 56 9.63 -0.41 -1.04
N GLN A 57 8.42 0.05 -1.36
CA GLN A 57 8.15 1.46 -1.66
C GLN A 57 8.49 2.36 -0.45
N LEU A 58 8.13 1.94 0.77
CA LEU A 58 8.49 2.69 1.99
C LEU A 58 10.00 2.80 2.22
N VAL A 59 10.77 1.78 1.84
CA VAL A 59 12.24 1.87 1.86
C VAL A 59 12.71 2.88 0.82
N ALA A 60 12.23 2.78 -0.42
CA ALA A 60 12.59 3.69 -1.50
C ALA A 60 12.26 5.15 -1.19
N MET A 61 11.06 5.46 -0.66
CA MET A 61 10.66 6.82 -0.32
C MET A 61 11.56 7.42 0.77
N ARG A 62 11.89 6.65 1.81
CA ARG A 62 12.79 7.11 2.89
C ARG A 62 14.21 7.35 2.38
N GLN A 63 14.68 6.52 1.46
CA GLN A 63 15.97 6.70 0.83
C GLN A 63 15.97 7.97 -0.03
N ALA A 64 15.02 8.10 -0.95
CA ALA A 64 14.86 9.27 -1.80
C ALA A 64 14.79 10.58 -0.99
N TYR A 65 14.01 10.62 0.10
CA TYR A 65 13.91 11.80 0.96
C TYR A 65 15.25 12.22 1.57
N ARG A 66 16.11 11.26 1.95
CA ARG A 66 17.43 11.52 2.53
C ARG A 66 18.44 12.00 1.48
N GLU A 67 18.32 11.50 0.27
CA GLU A 67 19.32 11.68 -0.79
C GLU A 67 18.99 12.86 -1.71
N VAL A 68 17.71 13.25 -1.86
CA VAL A 68 17.24 14.24 -2.85
C VAL A 68 18.00 15.56 -2.81
N ARG A 69 18.34 16.09 -1.63
CA ARG A 69 19.06 17.36 -1.51
C ARG A 69 20.49 17.26 -2.03
N VAL A 70 21.14 16.12 -1.84
CA VAL A 70 22.53 15.88 -2.25
C VAL A 70 22.57 15.50 -3.74
N GLU A 71 21.67 14.63 -4.19
CA GLU A 71 21.70 14.11 -5.57
C GLU A 71 21.08 15.08 -6.59
N LEU A 72 20.03 15.81 -6.20
CA LEU A 72 19.28 16.69 -7.11
C LEU A 72 19.40 18.18 -6.78
N GLY A 73 20.17 18.56 -5.76
CA GLY A 73 20.31 19.96 -5.33
C GLY A 73 20.70 20.91 -6.44
N ASP A 74 21.65 20.52 -7.30
CA ASP A 74 22.12 21.34 -8.43
C ASP A 74 21.16 21.35 -9.62
N HIS A 75 20.16 20.44 -9.64
CA HIS A 75 19.20 20.28 -10.73
C HIS A 75 17.85 20.95 -10.43
N LEU A 76 17.62 21.38 -9.18
CA LEU A 76 16.34 21.89 -8.70
C LEU A 76 16.48 23.32 -8.18
N THR A 77 15.44 24.13 -8.37
CA THR A 77 15.29 25.38 -7.62
C THR A 77 15.03 25.06 -6.14
N SER A 78 15.28 26.03 -5.25
CA SER A 78 14.94 25.89 -3.83
C SER A 78 13.46 25.54 -3.59
N GLU A 79 12.57 26.13 -4.40
CA GLU A 79 11.13 25.83 -4.38
C GLU A 79 10.86 24.41 -4.86
N GLY A 80 11.44 23.99 -5.98
CA GLY A 80 11.29 22.64 -6.53
C GLY A 80 11.78 21.56 -5.55
N LEU A 81 12.93 21.77 -4.91
CA LEU A 81 13.43 20.85 -3.88
C LEU A 81 12.46 20.74 -2.69
N SER A 82 11.89 21.87 -2.26
CA SER A 82 10.93 21.91 -1.15
C SER A 82 9.65 21.14 -1.49
N GLN A 83 9.16 21.28 -2.74
CA GLN A 83 8.00 20.55 -3.22
C GLN A 83 8.25 19.04 -3.29
N VAL A 84 9.38 18.61 -3.85
CA VAL A 84 9.72 17.18 -3.94
C VAL A 84 9.84 16.54 -2.55
N LEU A 85 10.44 17.24 -1.58
CA LEU A 85 10.50 16.76 -0.20
C LEU A 85 9.10 16.59 0.41
N ALA A 86 8.20 17.56 0.19
CA ALA A 86 6.82 17.48 0.67
C ALA A 86 6.05 16.32 0.02
N ASP A 87 6.23 16.11 -1.28
CA ASP A 87 5.56 15.02 -2.01
C ASP A 87 6.04 13.64 -1.53
N LEU A 88 7.36 13.47 -1.32
CA LEU A 88 7.93 12.24 -0.76
C LEU A 88 7.42 11.94 0.66
N GLU A 89 7.27 12.97 1.49
CA GLU A 89 6.70 12.85 2.83
C GLU A 89 5.22 12.44 2.78
N ALA A 90 4.42 13.14 1.98
CA ALA A 90 3.00 12.84 1.79
C ALA A 90 2.78 11.41 1.28
N GLU A 91 3.59 10.98 0.30
CA GLU A 91 3.55 9.64 -0.24
C GLU A 91 3.96 8.58 0.80
N GLY A 92 4.99 8.87 1.61
CA GLY A 92 5.37 8.02 2.74
C GLY A 92 4.22 7.80 3.74
N VAL A 93 3.49 8.87 4.09
CA VAL A 93 2.31 8.80 4.97
C VAL A 93 1.20 7.94 4.34
N ARG A 94 0.91 8.14 3.06
CA ARG A 94 -0.07 7.35 2.31
C ARG A 94 0.28 5.87 2.29
N LEU A 95 1.56 5.54 2.05
CA LEU A 95 2.05 4.16 2.01
C LEU A 95 2.02 3.48 3.39
N LEU A 96 2.27 4.21 4.47
CA LEU A 96 2.13 3.67 5.83
C LEU A 96 0.68 3.28 6.14
N ALA A 97 -0.29 4.10 5.72
CA ALA A 97 -1.70 3.77 5.84
C ALA A 97 -2.06 2.54 4.99
N ALA A 98 -1.64 2.53 3.72
CA ALA A 98 -1.85 1.40 2.81
C ALA A 98 -1.24 0.10 3.36
N ARG A 99 -0.05 0.16 3.97
CA ARG A 99 0.61 -1.01 4.55
C ARG A 99 -0.20 -1.63 5.69
N ARG A 100 -0.80 -0.79 6.53
CA ARG A 100 -1.69 -1.21 7.61
C ARG A 100 -2.95 -1.87 7.03
N SER A 101 -3.59 -1.21 6.06
CA SER A 101 -4.77 -1.74 5.37
C SER A 101 -4.50 -3.09 4.69
N ALA A 102 -3.39 -3.22 3.98
CA ALA A 102 -3.00 -4.47 3.30
C ALA A 102 -2.75 -5.62 4.30
N GLY A 103 -2.19 -5.31 5.48
CA GLY A 103 -2.06 -6.28 6.57
C GLY A 103 -3.40 -6.79 7.06
N LEU A 104 -4.37 -5.90 7.28
CA LEU A 104 -5.72 -6.27 7.71
C LEU A 104 -6.45 -7.12 6.65
N VAL A 105 -6.31 -6.77 5.37
CA VAL A 105 -6.87 -7.57 4.27
C VAL A 105 -6.21 -8.94 4.21
N TYR A 106 -4.89 -9.01 4.38
CA TYR A 106 -4.17 -10.28 4.42
C TYR A 106 -4.65 -11.18 5.56
N ASP A 107 -4.80 -10.61 6.76
CA ASP A 107 -5.36 -11.30 7.93
C ASP A 107 -6.77 -11.84 7.65
N ALA A 108 -7.66 -10.99 7.13
CA ALA A 108 -9.03 -11.37 6.82
C ALA A 108 -9.13 -12.45 5.74
N LEU A 109 -8.28 -12.40 4.71
CA LEU A 109 -8.21 -13.43 3.65
C LEU A 109 -7.73 -14.78 4.17
N GLN A 110 -6.95 -14.79 5.26
CA GLN A 110 -6.52 -16.01 5.96
C GLN A 110 -7.54 -16.50 7.00
N GLY A 111 -8.70 -15.85 7.11
CA GLY A 111 -9.72 -16.17 8.11
C GLY A 111 -9.36 -15.74 9.53
N ARG A 112 -8.36 -14.86 9.72
CA ARG A 112 -8.05 -14.30 11.03
C ARG A 112 -9.08 -13.23 11.39
N ARG A 113 -9.81 -13.43 12.49
CA ARG A 113 -10.76 -12.45 13.00
C ARG A 113 -10.05 -11.34 13.77
N TYR A 114 -10.39 -10.10 13.44
CA TYR A 114 -9.96 -8.94 14.23
C TYR A 114 -10.63 -8.99 15.62
N VAL A 115 -9.81 -9.01 16.67
CA VAL A 115 -10.25 -8.86 18.07
C VAL A 115 -9.84 -7.46 18.54
N PRO A 116 -10.79 -6.55 18.81
CA PRO A 116 -10.46 -5.24 19.38
C PRO A 116 -9.74 -5.45 20.71
N ARG A 117 -8.55 -4.87 20.87
CA ARG A 117 -7.93 -4.73 22.19
C ARG A 117 -8.51 -3.47 22.82
N LEU A 118 -9.15 -3.66 23.97
CA LEU A 118 -9.60 -2.60 24.89
C LEU A 118 -8.40 -1.95 25.57
#